data_AF-J9GKM7-F1
#
_entry.id   AF-J9GKM7-F1
#
_cell.length_a   1.000
_cell.length_b   1.000
_cell.length_c   1.000
_cell.angle_alpha   90.00
_cell.angle_beta   90.00
_cell.angle_gamma   90.00
#
_symmetry.space_group_name_H-M   'P 1'
#
loop_
_entity.id
_entity.type
_entity.pdbx_description
1 polymer ?
#
loop_
_entity_poly.entity_id
_entity_poly.type
_entity_poly.pdbx_seq_one_letter_code
_entity_poly.pdbx_strand_id
1 'polypeptide(L)' 'MLNYQMDKFHEVLAKYASNKGQRIVFIHGKGNGVLRKAIEKELKTRYKQYYFQDASFREYGFGATMVTIK' A
#
# COMPACT_ATOMS: atom_id res chain seq x y z
N MET A 1 -10.91 6.13 12.46
CA MET A 1 -10.14 4.88 12.26
C MET A 1 -9.47 4.82 10.89
N LEU A 2 -10.22 4.94 9.78
CA LEU A 2 -9.64 4.89 8.43
C LEU A 2 -8.53 5.94 8.20
N ASN A 3 -8.73 7.18 8.65
CA ASN A 3 -7.73 8.24 8.48
C ASN A 3 -6.39 7.86 9.12
N TYR A 4 -6.39 7.36 10.35
CA TYR A 4 -5.17 6.89 11.02
C TYR A 4 -4.42 5.80 10.22
N GLN A 5 -5.15 4.87 9.59
CA GLN A 5 -4.55 3.84 8.76
C GLN A 5 -3.93 4.42 7.47
N MET A 6 -4.60 5.42 6.87
CA MET A 6 -4.08 6.12 5.70
C MET A 6 -2.89 7.03 6.03
N ASP A 7 -2.92 7.69 7.19
CA ASP A 7 -1.79 8.49 7.69
C ASP A 7 -0.57 7.59 7.87
N LYS A 8 -0.75 6.39 8.44
CA LYS A 8 0.34 5.43 8.59
C LYS A 8 0.87 4.93 7.24
N PHE A 9 -0.02 4.70 6.28
CA PHE A 9 0.37 4.35 4.91
C PHE A 9 1.23 5.44 4.28
N HIS A 10 0.85 6.71 4.40
CA HIS A 10 1.63 7.85 3.90
C HIS A 10 2.97 8.01 4.63
N GLU A 11 2.98 7.90 5.96
CA GLU A 11 4.19 7.99 6.78
C GLU A 11 5.23 6.95 6.33
N VAL A 12 4.81 5.70 6.11
CA VAL A 12 5.69 4.62 5.67
C VAL A 12 6.23 4.88 4.25
N LEU A 13 5.38 5.28 3.30
CA LEU A 13 5.85 5.61 1.96
C LEU A 13 6.84 6.77 1.97
N ALA A 14 6.57 7.83 2.73
CA ALA A 14 7.47 8.96 2.87
C ALA A 14 8.82 8.55 3.49
N LYS A 15 8.79 7.72 4.54
CA LYS A 15 9.99 7.21 5.23
C LYS A 15 10.93 6.46 4.29
N TYR A 16 10.39 5.71 3.32
CA TYR A 16 11.18 4.89 2.41
C TYR A 16 11.29 5.46 0.99
N ALA A 17 10.84 6.71 0.76
CA ALA A 17 10.75 7.29 -0.58
C ALA A 17 12.09 7.38 -1.33
N SER A 18 13.22 7.44 -0.62
CA SER A 18 14.57 7.45 -1.19
C SER A 18 15.11 6.07 -1.57
N ASN A 19 14.45 5.00 -1.14
CA ASN A 19 15.00 3.64 -1.22
C ASN A 19 14.51 2.95 -2.49
N LYS A 20 15.07 3.34 -3.64
CA LYS A 20 14.70 2.79 -4.95
C LYS A 20 14.79 1.26 -4.98
N GLY A 21 13.76 0.61 -5.51
CA GLY A 21 13.63 -0.84 -5.56
C GLY A 21 13.11 -1.49 -4.27
N GLN A 22 12.97 -0.74 -3.17
CA GLN A 22 12.41 -1.25 -1.92
C GLN A 22 10.97 -1.71 -2.15
N ARG A 23 10.65 -2.93 -1.70
CA ARG A 23 9.29 -3.47 -1.69
C ARG A 23 8.71 -3.34 -0.28
N ILE A 24 7.47 -2.89 -0.19
CA ILE A 24 6.73 -2.70 1.06
C ILE A 24 5.38 -3.37 0.90
N VAL A 25 5.03 -4.28 1.82
CA VAL A 25 3.73 -4.96 1.83
C VAL A 25 2.83 -4.30 2.87
N PHE A 26 1.73 -3.71 2.41
CA PHE A 26 0.70 -3.15 3.27
C PHE A 26 -0.41 -4.18 3.49
N ILE A 27 -0.49 -4.70 4.71
CA ILE A 27 -1.56 -5.62 5.13
C ILE A 27 -2.74 -4.79 5.61
N HIS A 28 -3.79 -4.72 4.80
CA HIS A 28 -5.00 -3.93 5.08
C HIS A 28 -6.21 -4.79 5.46
N GLY A 29 -6.08 -6.13 5.40
CA GLY A 29 -7.16 -7.08 5.66
C GLY A 29 -8.20 -7.12 4.54
N LYS A 30 -9.13 -8.10 4.61
CA LYS A 30 -10.19 -8.26 3.60
C LYS A 30 -11.33 -7.26 3.81
N GLY A 31 -11.96 -7.29 4.99
CA GLY A 31 -13.08 -6.41 5.37
C GLY A 31 -14.10 -6.21 4.24
N ASN A 32 -14.65 -4.99 4.15
CA ASN A 32 -15.45 -4.54 3.00
C ASN A 32 -14.61 -3.90 1.87
N GLY A 33 -13.28 -4.05 1.91
CA GLY A 33 -12.36 -3.47 0.93
C GLY A 33 -12.20 -1.95 0.99
N VAL A 34 -12.68 -1.27 2.04
CA VAL A 34 -12.60 0.20 2.16
C VAL A 34 -11.15 0.69 2.17
N LEU A 35 -10.30 0.11 3.02
CA LEU A 35 -8.89 0.51 3.11
C LEU A 35 -8.11 0.17 1.84
N ARG A 36 -8.36 -1.01 1.23
CA ARG A 36 -7.79 -1.39 -0.07
C ARG A 36 -8.07 -0.33 -1.13
N LYS A 37 -9.34 0.06 -1.31
CA LYS A 37 -9.75 1.06 -2.31
C LYS A 37 -9.11 2.42 -2.06
N ALA A 38 -8.98 2.83 -0.81
CA ALA A 38 -8.31 4.08 -0.44
C ALA A 38 -6.82 4.05 -0.78
N ILE A 39 -6.11 2.97 -0.45
CA ILE A 39 -4.69 2.75 -0.79
C ILE A 39 -4.52 2.76 -2.32
N GLU A 40 -5.31 1.98 -3.06
CA GLU A 40 -5.24 1.94 -4.52
C GLU A 40 -5.49 3.31 -5.16
N LYS A 41 -6.42 4.10 -4.63
CA LYS A 41 -6.69 5.46 -5.10
C LYS A 41 -5.43 6.32 -4.95
N GLU A 42 -4.82 6.35 -3.77
CA GLU A 42 -3.61 7.14 -3.51
C GLU A 42 -2.43 6.71 -4.40
N LEU A 43 -2.26 5.40 -4.61
CA LEU A 43 -1.22 4.87 -5.50
C LEU A 43 -1.46 5.28 -6.97
N LYS A 44 -2.72 5.32 -7.43
CA LYS A 44 -3.09 5.75 -8.78
C LYS A 44 -3.07 7.26 -8.98
N THR A 45 -3.17 8.09 -7.93
CA THR A 45 -3.27 9.55 -8.04
C THR A 45 -2.03 10.28 -7.55
N ARG A 46 -1.59 10.01 -6.32
CA ARG A 46 -0.53 10.75 -5.63
C ARG A 46 0.84 10.09 -5.80
N TYR A 47 0.89 8.76 -5.82
CA TYR A 47 2.14 7.99 -5.88
C TYR A 47 2.30 7.25 -7.22
N LYS A 48 1.90 7.89 -8.33
CA LYS A 48 1.86 7.29 -9.68
C LYS A 48 3.21 6.72 -10.14
N GLN A 49 4.32 7.22 -9.60
CA GLN A 49 5.65 6.75 -9.92
C GLN A 49 5.98 5.38 -9.31
N TYR A 50 5.28 4.96 -8.26
CA TYR A 50 5.50 3.66 -7.62
C TYR A 50 4.73 2.57 -8.34
N TYR A 51 5.33 1.38 -8.45
CA TYR A 51 4.63 0.20 -8.92
C TYR A 51 3.91 -0.47 -7.77
N PHE A 52 2.72 -1.02 -8.01
CA PHE A 52 2.01 -1.79 -6.99
C PHE A 52 1.23 -2.94 -7.60
N GLN A 53 1.03 -3.98 -6.79
CA GLN A 53 0.30 -5.20 -7.14
C GLN A 53 -0.28 -5.83 -5.88
N ASP A 54 -1.19 -6.79 -6.05
CA ASP A 54 -1.61 -7.63 -4.94
C ASP A 54 -0.39 -8.41 -4.40
N ALA A 55 -0.28 -8.53 -3.08
CA ALA A 55 0.78 -9.31 -2.45
C ALA A 55 0.51 -10.82 -2.62
N SER A 56 1.51 -11.65 -2.30
CA SER A 56 1.40 -13.11 -2.43
C SER A 56 0.16 -13.65 -1.71
N PHE A 57 -0.77 -14.24 -2.47
CA PHE A 57 -2.00 -14.82 -1.93
C PHE A 57 -1.70 -15.92 -0.91
N ARG A 58 -0.66 -16.73 -1.16
CA ARG A 58 -0.24 -17.81 -0.26
C ARG A 58 0.22 -17.28 1.10
N GLU A 59 0.80 -16.08 1.15
CA GLU A 59 1.34 -15.50 2.38
C GLU A 59 0.31 -14.61 3.11
N TYR A 60 -0.54 -13.88 2.38
CA TYR A 60 -1.39 -12.82 2.96
C TYR A 60 -2.88 -12.91 2.57
N GLY A 61 -3.29 -13.93 1.83
CA GLY A 61 -4.64 -14.02 1.26
C GLY A 61 -4.97 -12.83 0.37
N PHE A 62 -6.22 -12.37 0.39
CA PHE A 62 -6.68 -11.20 -0.40
C PHE A 62 -6.47 -9.83 0.30
N GLY A 63 -5.73 -9.82 1.41
CA GLY A 63 -5.72 -8.70 2.35
C GLY A 63 -4.50 -7.79 2.29
N ALA A 64 -3.69 -7.83 1.23
CA ALA A 64 -2.45 -7.06 1.18
C ALA A 64 -2.08 -6.57 -0.23
N THR A 65 -1.46 -5.39 -0.26
CA THR A 65 -0.92 -4.74 -1.47
C THR A 65 0.58 -4.55 -1.30
N MET A 66 1.36 -4.96 -2.30
CA MET A 66 2.80 -4.70 -2.37
C MET A 66 3.05 -3.44 -3.21
N VAL A 67 3.88 -2.55 -2.69
CA VAL A 67 4.33 -1.32 -3.38
C VAL A 67 5.84 -1.38 -3.54
N THR A 68 6.33 -1.03 -4.72
CA THR A 68 7.76 -0.91 -5.04
C THR A 68 8.10 0.56 -5.24
N ILE A 69 9.03 1.06 -4.43
CA ILE A 69 9.55 2.44 -4.52
C ILE A 69 10.42 2.57 -5.78
N LYS A 70 10.24 3.66 -6.53
CA LYS A 70 10.95 3.96 -7.78
C LYS A 70 11.95 5.10 -7.61
#